data_AF-A0AAV8ZX66-F1
#
_entry.id   AF-A0AAV8ZX66-F1
#
_cell.length_a   1.000
_cell.length_b   1.000
_cell.length_c   1.000
_cell.angle_alpha   90.00
_cell.angle_beta   90.00
_cell.angle_gamma   90.00
#
_symmetry.space_group_name_H-M   'P 1'
#
loop_
_entity.id
_entity.type
_entity.pdbx_description
1 polymer ?
#
loop_
_entity_poly.entity_id
_entity_poly.type
_entity_poly.pdbx_seq_one_letter_code
_entity_poly.pdbx_strand_id
1 'polypeptide(L)'
;MSSADLVRAVSPELHAVDVVTVAQALWFDLPAFYAQVNPVVRRPNDVFTAWCYTLPLVDPRMDSAFNWYYMTLGPYYDAERRLMEEEYRSIAFPFGPLRERTTQGRSSSCQRWTWGWMGTLANCIRLGSAYQMAKDRGVKLLGEEVVIEKTN
;
A
#
# COMPACT_ATOMS: atom_id res chain seq x y z
N MET A 1 -24.11 18.49 3.07
CA MET A 1 -24.42 17.05 3.30
C MET A 1 -23.83 16.66 4.64
N SER A 2 -24.61 16.03 5.50
CA SER A 2 -24.11 15.48 6.76
C SER A 2 -23.31 14.19 6.52
N SER A 3 -22.52 13.78 7.51
CA SER A 3 -21.84 12.47 7.48
C SER A 3 -22.84 11.31 7.26
N ALA A 4 -24.04 11.42 7.85
CA ALA A 4 -25.11 10.44 7.66
C ALA A 4 -25.66 10.41 6.23
N ASP A 5 -25.76 11.56 5.57
CA ASP A 5 -26.22 11.63 4.17
C ASP A 5 -25.17 11.06 3.21
N LEU A 6 -23.88 11.28 3.50
CA LEU A 6 -22.78 10.68 2.74
C LEU A 6 -22.78 9.16 2.88
N VAL A 7 -22.86 8.66 4.11
CA VAL A 7 -22.95 7.22 4.38
C VAL A 7 -24.15 6.63 3.64
N ARG A 8 -25.33 7.24 3.71
CA ARG A 8 -26.50 6.73 2.96
C ARG A 8 -26.34 6.78 1.44
N ALA A 9 -25.63 7.77 0.90
CA ALA A 9 -25.44 7.92 -0.53
C ALA A 9 -24.38 6.96 -1.12
N VAL A 10 -23.40 6.54 -0.30
CA VAL A 10 -22.26 5.72 -0.76
C VAL A 10 -22.20 4.33 -0.12
N SER A 11 -22.98 4.06 0.93
CA SER A 11 -23.04 2.74 1.55
C SER A 11 -23.86 1.80 0.67
N PRO A 12 -23.30 0.64 0.30
CA PRO A 12 -24.09 -0.41 -0.33
C PRO A 12 -25.16 -0.90 0.65
N GLU A 13 -26.26 -1.42 0.10
CA GLU A 13 -27.24 -2.16 0.88
C GLU A 13 -26.58 -3.34 1.61
N LEU A 14 -27.20 -3.81 2.69
CA LEU A 14 -26.72 -5.01 3.40
C LEU A 14 -26.65 -6.18 2.42
N HIS A 15 -25.58 -6.96 2.49
CA HIS A 15 -25.36 -8.13 1.62
C HIS A 15 -25.40 -7.83 0.11
N ALA A 16 -24.88 -6.67 -0.30
CA ALA A 16 -24.85 -6.25 -1.71
C ALA A 16 -23.47 -6.36 -2.37
N VAL A 17 -22.41 -6.68 -1.62
CA VAL A 17 -21.03 -6.69 -2.13
C VAL A 17 -20.46 -8.11 -2.12
N ASP A 18 -19.94 -8.56 -3.27
CA ASP A 18 -19.34 -9.90 -3.40
C ASP A 18 -17.82 -9.90 -3.08
N VAL A 19 -17.13 -8.77 -3.21
CA VAL A 19 -15.69 -8.65 -2.91
C VAL A 19 -15.37 -7.28 -2.31
N VAL A 20 -14.59 -7.28 -1.22
CA VAL A 20 -14.01 -6.06 -0.65
C VAL A 20 -12.49 -6.14 -0.76
N THR A 21 -11.87 -5.12 -1.35
CA THR A 21 -10.43 -5.10 -1.59
C THR A 21 -9.78 -3.86 -0.98
N VAL A 22 -8.71 -4.04 -0.22
CA VAL A 22 -7.81 -2.97 0.22
C VAL A 22 -6.45 -3.19 -0.46
N ALA A 23 -6.08 -2.30 -1.38
CA ALA A 23 -4.98 -2.52 -2.33
C ALA A 23 -3.68 -1.76 -2.03
N GLN A 24 -3.57 -1.08 -0.88
CA GLN A 24 -2.42 -0.21 -0.62
C GLN A 24 -2.14 -0.02 0.87
N ALA A 25 -3.05 0.59 1.61
CA ALA A 25 -2.80 1.01 2.99
C ALA A 25 -3.95 0.57 3.90
N LEU A 26 -3.85 -0.65 4.43
CA LEU A 26 -4.73 -1.15 5.49
C LEU A 26 -4.32 -0.52 6.84
N TRP A 27 -4.33 0.82 6.91
CA TRP A 27 -3.97 1.63 8.08
C TRP A 27 -5.20 2.09 8.86
N PHE A 28 -6.28 1.32 8.81
CA PHE A 28 -7.53 1.65 9.47
C PHE A 28 -7.53 1.20 10.92
N ASP A 29 -8.47 1.74 11.70
CA ASP A 29 -8.99 1.03 12.88
C ASP A 29 -9.62 -0.28 12.40
N LEU A 30 -8.85 -1.37 12.45
CA LEU A 30 -9.24 -2.66 11.89
C LEU A 30 -10.53 -3.20 12.54
N PRO A 31 -10.70 -3.20 13.87
CA PRO A 31 -11.97 -3.55 14.50
C PRO A 31 -13.17 -2.76 13.95
N ALA A 32 -13.05 -1.42 13.88
CA ALA A 32 -14.13 -0.58 13.39
C ALA A 32 -14.41 -0.84 11.90
N PHE A 33 -13.35 -0.99 11.10
CA PHE A 33 -13.47 -1.28 9.67
C PHE A 33 -14.14 -2.64 9.42
N TYR A 34 -13.73 -3.70 10.10
CA TYR A 34 -14.35 -5.01 9.95
C TYR A 34 -15.82 -5.02 10.39
N ALA A 35 -16.19 -4.23 11.41
CA ALA A 35 -17.59 -4.07 11.81
C ALA A 35 -18.46 -3.49 10.70
N GLN A 36 -17.89 -2.67 9.80
CA GLN A 36 -18.59 -2.13 8.62
C GLN A 36 -18.57 -3.09 7.42
N VAL A 37 -17.47 -3.81 7.20
CA VAL A 37 -17.34 -4.77 6.08
C VAL A 37 -18.24 -5.99 6.28
N ASN A 38 -18.32 -6.51 7.50
CA ASN A 38 -19.02 -7.75 7.81
C ASN A 38 -20.53 -7.78 7.45
N PRO A 39 -21.31 -6.70 7.62
CA PRO A 39 -22.72 -6.66 7.22
C PRO A 39 -22.96 -6.35 5.73
N VAL A 40 -22.02 -5.71 5.02
CA VAL A 40 -22.20 -5.35 3.59
C VAL A 40 -21.82 -6.48 2.64
N VAL A 41 -20.89 -7.34 3.06
CA VAL A 41 -20.45 -8.50 2.28
C VAL A 41 -21.56 -9.55 2.25
N ARG A 42 -21.86 -10.05 1.05
CA ARG A 42 -22.81 -11.15 0.88
C ARG A 42 -22.13 -12.45 1.37
N ARG A 43 -22.91 -13.40 1.86
CA ARG A 43 -22.38 -14.68 2.40
C ARG A 43 -23.05 -15.81 1.64
N PRO A 44 -22.39 -16.97 1.43
CA PRO A 44 -21.23 -17.49 2.17
C PRO A 44 -19.87 -17.57 1.44
N ASN A 45 -19.72 -17.08 0.21
CA ASN A 45 -18.53 -17.34 -0.62
C ASN A 45 -17.66 -16.12 -0.96
N ASP A 46 -17.90 -15.00 -0.28
CA ASP A 46 -17.37 -13.71 -0.69
C ASP A 46 -16.05 -13.39 0.03
N VAL A 47 -15.21 -12.61 -0.65
CA VAL A 47 -13.80 -12.51 -0.31
C VAL A 47 -13.46 -11.09 0.13
N PHE A 48 -12.89 -10.97 1.32
CA PHE A 48 -12.11 -9.79 1.68
C PHE A 48 -10.64 -10.03 1.28
N THR A 49 -10.07 -9.16 0.47
CA THR A 49 -8.65 -9.22 0.07
C THR A 49 -7.93 -7.96 0.52
N ALA A 50 -6.77 -8.12 1.16
CA ALA A 50 -5.86 -7.03 1.46
C ALA A 50 -4.50 -7.34 0.84
N TRP A 51 -3.98 -6.40 0.06
CA TRP A 51 -2.65 -6.50 -0.53
C TRP A 51 -2.00 -5.12 -0.57
N CYS A 52 -0.68 -5.12 -0.64
CA CYS A 52 0.14 -3.92 -0.77
C CYS A 52 1.39 -4.27 -1.58
N TYR A 53 1.97 -3.26 -2.21
CA TYR A 53 3.26 -3.37 -2.87
C TYR A 53 4.37 -2.89 -1.95
N THR A 54 5.42 -3.69 -1.76
CA THR A 54 6.64 -3.27 -1.06
C THR A 54 7.63 -2.60 -2.01
N LEU A 55 8.79 -2.18 -1.51
CA LEU A 55 9.88 -1.71 -2.36
C LEU A 55 10.17 -2.76 -3.47
N PRO A 56 10.39 -2.30 -4.71
CA PRO A 56 10.78 -3.20 -5.78
C PRO A 56 12.18 -3.76 -5.51
N LEU A 57 12.38 -5.02 -5.87
CA LEU A 57 13.70 -5.62 -6.01
C LEU A 57 14.08 -5.55 -7.49
N VAL A 58 15.25 -4.99 -7.80
CA VAL A 58 15.69 -4.71 -9.17
C VAL A 58 17.03 -5.41 -9.44
N ASP A 59 18.08 -4.96 -8.77
CA ASP A 59 19.43 -5.51 -8.82
C ASP A 59 20.21 -5.08 -7.56
N PRO A 60 21.34 -5.72 -7.21
CA PRO A 60 22.04 -5.44 -5.96
C PRO A 60 22.43 -3.96 -5.75
N ARG A 61 22.73 -3.23 -6.83
CA ARG A 61 23.11 -1.81 -6.75
C ARG A 61 21.88 -0.96 -6.45
N MET A 62 20.79 -1.19 -7.17
CA MET A 62 19.53 -0.46 -6.97
C MET A 62 18.88 -0.81 -5.65
N ASP A 63 18.90 -2.08 -5.24
CA ASP A 63 18.36 -2.55 -3.96
C ASP A 63 19.09 -1.89 -2.79
N SER A 64 20.41 -1.72 -2.90
CA SER A 64 21.21 -0.99 -1.90
C SER A 64 20.81 0.49 -1.81
N ALA A 65 20.56 1.14 -2.95
CA ALA A 65 20.10 2.53 -2.99
C ALA A 65 18.69 2.68 -2.38
N PHE A 66 17.77 1.77 -2.68
CA PHE A 66 16.44 1.75 -2.06
C PHE A 66 16.51 1.50 -0.56
N ASN A 67 17.38 0.59 -0.11
CA ASN A 67 17.56 0.33 1.31
C ASN A 67 18.09 1.56 2.06
N TRP A 68 19.12 2.23 1.52
CA TRP A 68 19.63 3.48 2.09
C TRP A 68 18.54 4.57 2.16
N TYR A 69 17.80 4.75 1.06
CA TYR A 69 16.68 5.69 1.00
C TYR A 69 15.64 5.39 2.09
N TYR A 70 15.29 4.12 2.25
CA TYR A 70 14.29 3.67 3.21
C TYR A 70 14.72 3.91 4.66
N MET A 71 15.95 3.53 5.00
CA MET A 71 16.52 3.75 6.33
C MET A 71 16.57 5.24 6.68
N THR A 72 16.91 6.09 5.71
CA THR A 72 16.96 7.55 5.92
C THR A 72 15.56 8.13 6.15
N LEU A 73 14.53 7.55 5.52
CA LEU A 73 13.13 7.94 5.74
C LEU A 73 12.47 7.33 6.97
N GLY A 74 13.10 6.34 7.61
CA GLY A 74 12.61 5.67 8.82
C GLY A 74 11.92 6.62 9.83
N PRO A 75 12.56 7.72 10.24
CA PRO A 75 11.99 8.67 11.21
C PRO A 75 10.75 9.44 10.76
N TYR A 76 10.40 9.40 9.46
CA TYR A 76 9.30 10.16 8.85
C TYR A 76 8.15 9.26 8.41
N TYR A 77 8.25 7.94 8.57
CA TYR A 77 7.15 7.03 8.31
C TYR A 77 6.18 7.00 9.48
N ASP A 78 4.88 6.92 9.15
CA ASP A 78 3.83 6.64 10.11
C ASP A 78 4.00 5.23 10.69
N ALA A 79 3.60 5.04 11.96
CA ALA A 79 3.80 3.77 12.68
C ALA A 79 3.04 2.60 12.02
N GLU A 80 1.91 2.90 11.40
CA GLU A 80 1.01 1.98 10.70
C GLU A 80 1.69 1.32 9.49
N ARG A 81 2.77 1.93 8.97
CA ARG A 81 3.59 1.34 7.91
C ARG A 81 4.19 -0.02 8.31
N ARG A 82 4.40 -0.25 9.61
CA ARG A 82 4.86 -1.55 10.12
C ARG A 82 3.98 -2.72 9.67
N LEU A 83 2.67 -2.51 9.53
CA LEU A 83 1.73 -3.55 9.06
C LEU A 83 2.09 -4.05 7.65
N MET A 84 2.56 -3.15 6.79
CA MET A 84 3.02 -3.45 5.44
C MET A 84 4.38 -4.15 5.47
N GLU A 85 5.30 -3.73 6.34
CA GLU A 85 6.62 -4.36 6.53
C GLU A 85 6.50 -5.81 7.01
N GLU A 86 5.55 -6.06 7.91
CA GLU A 86 5.22 -7.40 8.42
C GLU A 86 4.38 -8.22 7.42
N GLU A 87 4.16 -7.72 6.20
CA GLU A 87 3.36 -8.36 5.14
C GLU A 87 1.96 -8.77 5.62
N TYR A 88 1.36 -7.93 6.47
CA TYR A 88 0.08 -8.19 7.14
C TYR A 88 0.03 -9.51 7.94
N ARG A 89 1.16 -10.12 8.29
CA ARG A 89 1.18 -11.37 9.09
C ARG A 89 0.70 -11.17 10.53
N SER A 90 0.79 -9.94 11.04
CA SER A 90 0.44 -9.57 12.41
C SER A 90 -1.01 -9.12 12.57
N ILE A 91 -1.77 -8.92 11.48
CA ILE A 91 -3.15 -8.45 11.59
C ILE A 91 -4.08 -9.57 12.04
N ALA A 92 -4.98 -9.25 12.98
CA ALA A 92 -6.08 -10.13 13.31
C ALA A 92 -7.10 -10.09 12.17
N PHE A 93 -7.18 -11.15 11.39
CA PHE A 93 -8.09 -11.26 10.26
C PHE A 93 -9.34 -12.05 10.69
N PRO A 94 -10.54 -11.45 10.73
CA PRO A 94 -11.73 -12.10 11.28
C PRO A 94 -12.40 -13.08 10.30
N PHE A 95 -11.97 -13.11 9.04
CA PHE A 95 -12.52 -13.98 8.01
C PHE A 95 -11.72 -15.29 7.92
N GLY A 96 -12.40 -16.41 7.68
CA GLY A 96 -11.72 -17.69 7.47
C GLY A 96 -10.84 -17.67 6.21
N PRO A 97 -9.70 -18.39 6.21
CA PRO A 97 -8.85 -18.47 5.01
C PRO A 97 -9.60 -19.15 3.86
N LEU A 98 -9.33 -18.72 2.63
CA LEU A 98 -9.80 -19.43 1.43
C LEU A 98 -9.22 -20.84 1.40
N ARG A 99 -10.06 -21.84 1.11
CA ARG A 99 -9.71 -23.27 1.10
C ARG A 99 -8.64 -23.66 0.07
N GLU A 100 -8.33 -22.78 -0.88
CA GLU A 100 -7.25 -22.98 -1.85
C GLU A 100 -6.16 -21.93 -1.65
N ARG A 101 -4.94 -22.41 -1.37
CA ARG A 101 -3.68 -21.67 -1.21
C ARG A 101 -3.86 -20.22 -0.76
N THR A 102 -3.79 -20.02 0.55
CA THR A 102 -3.33 -18.75 1.11
C THR A 102 -1.99 -18.42 0.45
N THR A 103 -1.99 -17.56 -0.56
CA THR A 103 -0.78 -16.88 -1.03
C THR A 103 -0.43 -15.81 -0.01
N GLN A 104 -0.19 -16.25 1.23
CA GLN A 104 0.37 -15.42 2.27
C GLN A 104 1.86 -15.36 2.02
N GLY A 105 2.23 -14.64 0.98
CA GLY A 105 3.59 -14.58 0.47
C GLY A 105 3.74 -13.52 -0.60
N ARG A 106 4.96 -13.02 -0.74
CA ARG A 106 5.31 -12.08 -1.81
C ARG A 106 5.12 -12.78 -3.15
N SER A 107 4.17 -12.32 -3.94
CA SER A 107 4.15 -12.61 -5.37
C SER A 107 5.08 -11.60 -6.04
N SER A 108 6.24 -12.06 -6.51
CA SER A 108 7.10 -11.24 -7.36
C SER A 108 6.76 -11.52 -8.82
N SER A 109 6.31 -10.49 -9.53
CA SER A 109 6.28 -10.54 -11.00
C SER A 109 7.55 -9.88 -11.52
N CYS A 110 8.33 -10.62 -12.31
CA CYS A 110 9.48 -10.06 -13.02
C CYS A 110 8.96 -9.26 -14.21
N GLN A 111 8.89 -7.94 -14.05
CA GLN A 111 8.56 -7.02 -15.13
C GLN A 111 9.86 -6.52 -15.76
N ARG A 112 9.90 -6.41 -17.09
CA ARG A 112 11.02 -5.76 -17.79
C ARG A 112 10.81 -4.25 -17.73
N TRP A 113 11.64 -3.58 -16.94
CA TRP A 113 11.60 -2.12 -16.77
C TRP A 113 12.46 -1.42 -17.83
N THR A 114 12.00 -0.26 -18.31
CA THR A 114 12.78 0.63 -19.19
C THR A 114 13.35 1.79 -18.39
N TRP A 115 14.34 2.50 -18.94
CA TRP A 115 14.88 3.73 -18.33
C TRP A 115 13.82 4.79 -18.06
N GLY A 116 12.82 4.93 -18.96
CA GLY A 116 11.67 5.81 -18.74
C GLY A 116 10.86 5.46 -17.48
N TRP A 117 10.85 4.19 -17.08
CA TRP A 117 10.18 3.74 -15.85
C TRP A 117 10.92 4.19 -14.58
N MET A 118 12.25 4.34 -14.63
CA MET A 118 13.02 4.86 -13.49
C MET A 118 12.67 6.31 -13.17
N GLY A 119 12.40 7.13 -14.21
CA GLY A 119 11.90 8.49 -14.02
C GLY A 119 10.52 8.53 -13.34
N THR A 120 9.62 7.63 -13.75
CA THR A 120 8.32 7.47 -13.09
C THR A 120 8.46 7.03 -11.64
N LEU A 121 9.35 6.07 -11.36
CA LEU A 121 9.61 5.61 -10.00
C LEU A 121 10.15 6.75 -9.11
N ALA A 122 11.08 7.55 -9.61
CA ALA A 122 11.59 8.71 -8.88
C ALA A 122 10.47 9.73 -8.56
N ASN A 123 9.52 9.93 -9.47
CA ASN A 123 8.34 10.76 -9.20
C ASN A 123 7.42 10.13 -8.14
N CYS A 124 7.14 8.83 -8.21
CA CYS A 124 6.36 8.12 -7.20
C CYS A 124 6.99 8.24 -5.81
N ILE A 125 8.31 8.11 -5.73
CA ILE A 125 9.09 8.26 -4.50
C ILE A 125 8.92 9.66 -3.92
N ARG A 126 9.00 10.71 -4.77
CA ARG A 126 8.78 12.11 -4.36
C ARG A 126 7.38 12.34 -3.84
N LEU A 127 6.36 11.64 -4.33
CA LEU A 127 4.98 11.79 -3.87
C LEU A 127 4.70 11.13 -2.50
N GLY A 128 5.64 10.34 -1.97
CA GLY A 128 5.46 9.66 -0.69
C GLY A 128 5.35 10.62 0.50
N SER A 129 4.45 10.31 1.45
CA SER A 129 4.23 11.12 2.66
C SER A 129 5.52 11.35 3.46
N ALA A 130 6.29 10.28 3.71
CA ALA A 130 7.56 10.38 4.42
C ALA A 130 8.61 11.22 3.66
N TYR A 131 8.61 11.17 2.33
CA TYR A 131 9.49 12.03 1.52
C TYR A 131 9.12 13.49 1.68
N GLN A 132 7.82 13.83 1.58
CA GLN A 132 7.35 15.20 1.77
C GLN A 132 7.67 15.70 3.18
N MET A 133 7.42 14.88 4.21
CA MET A 133 7.74 15.24 5.59
C MET A 133 9.25 15.44 5.83
N ALA A 134 10.08 14.58 5.25
CA ALA A 134 11.54 14.71 5.32
C ALA A 134 12.01 16.00 4.63
N LYS A 135 11.46 16.31 3.45
CA LYS A 135 11.73 17.53 2.69
C LYS A 135 11.32 18.78 3.47
N ASP A 136 10.14 18.79 4.07
CA ASP A 136 9.64 19.91 4.88
C ASP A 136 10.52 20.16 6.11
N ARG A 137 11.20 19.13 6.60
CA ARG A 137 12.20 19.19 7.69
C ARG A 137 13.63 19.43 7.21
N GLY A 138 13.84 19.74 5.93
CA GLY A 138 15.14 20.11 5.36
C GLY A 138 16.04 18.94 4.98
N VAL A 139 15.54 17.69 4.96
CA VAL A 139 16.32 16.53 4.50
C VAL A 139 16.32 16.48 2.98
N LYS A 140 17.51 16.49 2.36
CA LYS A 140 17.69 16.38 0.91
C LYS A 140 18.07 14.94 0.52
N LEU A 141 17.10 14.17 0.03
CA LEU A 141 17.27 12.75 -0.34
C LEU A 141 17.56 12.52 -1.83
N LEU A 142 16.91 13.30 -2.68
CA LEU A 142 17.10 13.26 -4.13
C LEU A 142 17.51 14.67 -4.56
N GLY A 143 18.75 14.83 -5.02
CA GLY A 143 19.22 16.09 -5.60
C GLY A 143 18.53 16.42 -6.92
N GLU A 144 18.64 17.67 -7.37
CA GLU A 144 18.20 18.10 -8.70
C GLU A 144 18.94 17.34 -9.82
N GLU A 145 20.13 16.80 -9.52
CA GLU A 145 20.96 15.97 -10.40
C GLU A 145 20.36 14.59 -10.72
N VAL A 146 19.31 14.14 -10.00
CA VAL A 146 18.46 13.04 -10.48
C VAL A 146 17.57 13.61 -11.59
N VAL A 147 18.21 14.00 -12.69
CA VAL A 147 17.59 14.51 -13.90
C VAL A 147 16.99 13.30 -14.61
N ILE A 148 15.67 13.32 -14.71
CA ILE A 148 14.92 12.42 -15.58
C ILE A 148 15.21 12.90 -17.00
N GLU A 149 16.23 12.34 -17.65
CA GLU A 149 16.30 12.47 -19.10
C GLU A 149 15.06 11.79 -19.68
N LYS A 150 14.14 12.59 -20.20
CA LYS A 150 13.08 12.09 -21.08
C LYS A 150 13.76 11.47 -22.28
N THR A 151 13.92 10.15 -22.26
CA THR A 151 14.34 9.42 -23.45
C THR A 151 13.17 9.49 -24.43
N ASN A 152 13.37 10.21 -25.53
CA ASN A 152 12.45 10.28 -26.67
C ASN A 152 12.26 8.90 -27.32
#